data_AF-A0A4V1V3U3-F1
#
_entry.id   AF-A0A4V1V3U3-F1
#
_cell.length_a   1.000
_cell.length_b   1.000
_cell.length_c   1.000
_cell.angle_alpha   90.00
_cell.angle_beta   90.00
_cell.angle_gamma   90.00
#
_symmetry.space_group_name_H-M   'P 1'
#
loop_
_entity.id
_entity.type
_entity.pdbx_description
1 polymer ?
#
loop_
_entity_poly.entity_id
_entity_poly.type
_entity_poly.pdbx_seq_one_letter_code
_entity_poly.pdbx_strand_id
1 'polypeptide(L)'
;MDKWPYSGWAMAGWDAWALGMESSAVMGLRVARIAMGGPAASEEARRMVSEKMQSAFELQSAFVTGRLGATPLAATRKTLRHYRRKVKANRQRLG
;
A
#
# COMPACT_ATOMS: atom_id res chain seq x y z
N MET A 1 20.24 19.74 -17.86
CA MET A 1 18.79 19.45 -17.81
C MET A 1 18.28 19.85 -16.45
N ASP A 2 17.76 21.06 -16.34
CA ASP A 2 17.24 21.60 -15.08
C ASP A 2 16.10 20.73 -14.57
N LYS A 3 16.35 20.02 -13.46
CA LYS A 3 15.33 19.20 -12.82
C LYS A 3 14.36 20.17 -12.15
N TRP A 4 13.19 20.35 -12.77
CA TRP A 4 12.06 21.09 -12.21
C TRP A 4 11.96 20.84 -10.68
N PRO A 5 11.92 21.89 -9.84
CA PRO A 5 12.08 21.76 -8.38
C PRO A 5 11.02 20.87 -7.72
N TYR A 6 9.84 20.73 -8.34
CA TYR A 6 8.75 19.87 -7.86
C TYR A 6 8.71 18.47 -8.49
N SER A 7 9.71 18.08 -9.28
CA SER A 7 9.75 16.77 -9.96
C SER A 7 9.60 15.60 -9.00
N GLY A 8 10.16 15.71 -7.79
CA GLY A 8 10.00 14.72 -6.73
C GLY A 8 8.54 14.51 -6.29
N TRP A 9 7.78 15.60 -6.16
CA TRP A 9 6.37 15.55 -5.80
C TRP A 9 5.50 15.06 -6.94
N ALA A 10 5.78 15.47 -8.18
CA ALA A 10 5.09 14.96 -9.37
C ALA A 10 5.25 13.44 -9.50
N MET A 11 6.46 12.91 -9.29
CA MET A 11 6.70 11.47 -9.26
C MET A 11 5.96 10.78 -8.12
N ALA A 12 5.96 11.36 -6.91
CA ALA A 12 5.21 10.80 -5.78
C ALA A 12 3.69 10.78 -6.05
N GLY A 13 3.16 11.79 -6.72
CA GLY A 13 1.76 11.83 -7.15
C GLY A 13 1.44 10.72 -8.15
N TRP A 14 2.29 10.50 -9.14
CA TRP A 14 2.15 9.38 -10.07
C TRP A 14 2.24 8.02 -9.37
N ASP A 15 3.18 7.85 -8.44
CA ASP A 15 3.30 6.63 -7.63
C ASP A 15 2.03 6.38 -6.79
N ALA A 16 1.45 7.44 -6.22
CA ALA A 16 0.20 7.35 -5.46
C ALA A 16 -0.99 6.99 -6.34
N TRP A 17 -1.08 7.58 -7.54
CA TRP A 17 -2.13 7.25 -8.50
C TRP A 17 -2.05 5.80 -8.97
N ALA A 18 -0.85 5.33 -9.33
CA ALA A 18 -0.61 3.95 -9.71
C ALA A 18 -0.93 2.98 -8.56
N LEU A 19 -0.56 3.33 -7.32
CA LEU A 19 -0.92 2.56 -6.13
C LEU A 19 -2.44 2.50 -5.94
N GLY A 20 -3.16 3.60 -6.15
CA GLY A 20 -4.62 3.65 -6.07
C GLY A 20 -5.27 2.68 -7.05
N MET A 21 -4.85 2.71 -8.31
CA MET A 21 -5.32 1.77 -9.36
C MET A 21 -5.06 0.31 -8.97
N GLU A 22 -3.86 -0.01 -8.50
CA GLU A 22 -3.50 -1.38 -8.10
C GLU A 22 -4.31 -1.83 -6.87
N SER A 23 -4.53 -0.93 -5.92
CA SER A 23 -5.33 -1.17 -4.72
C SER A 23 -6.79 -1.44 -5.04
N SER A 24 -7.38 -0.69 -5.98
CA SER A 24 -8.76 -0.90 -6.44
C SER A 24 -8.94 -2.29 -7.07
N ALA A 25 -7.98 -2.73 -7.89
CA ALA A 25 -8.00 -4.08 -8.47
C ALA A 25 -7.92 -5.17 -7.39
N VAL A 26 -7.03 -5.02 -6.40
CA VAL A 26 -6.93 -5.94 -5.26
C VAL A 26 -8.22 -5.99 -4.47
N MET A 27 -8.83 -4.83 -4.19
CA MET A 27 -10.11 -4.79 -3.46
C MET A 27 -11.23 -5.47 -4.25
N GLY A 28 -11.29 -5.29 -5.58
CA GLY A 28 -12.23 -6.03 -6.42
C GLY A 28 -12.09 -7.55 -6.27
N LEU A 29 -10.87 -8.08 -6.31
CA LEU A 29 -10.60 -9.51 -6.09
C LEU A 29 -11.02 -9.98 -4.69
N ARG A 30 -10.79 -9.17 -3.65
CA ARG A 30 -11.18 -9.50 -2.27
C ARG A 30 -12.68 -9.52 -2.09
N VAL A 31 -13.38 -8.52 -2.64
CA VAL A 31 -14.84 -8.46 -2.62
C VAL A 31 -15.44 -9.66 -3.36
N ALA A 32 -14.90 -10.02 -4.53
CA ALA A 32 -15.32 -11.22 -5.24
C ALA A 32 -15.12 -12.49 -4.41
N ARG A 33 -13.96 -12.63 -3.74
CA ARG A 33 -13.67 -13.78 -2.86
C ARG A 33 -14.61 -13.87 -1.66
N ILE A 34 -14.98 -12.73 -1.08
CA ILE A 34 -15.93 -12.67 0.04
C ILE A 34 -17.35 -12.96 -0.44
N ALA A 35 -17.74 -12.45 -1.61
CA ALA A 35 -19.07 -12.65 -2.19
C ALA A 35 -19.37 -14.12 -2.52
N MET A 36 -18.34 -14.93 -2.82
CA MET A 36 -18.49 -16.38 -2.96
C MET A 36 -18.91 -17.08 -1.65
N GLY A 37 -18.74 -16.44 -0.50
CA GLY A 37 -19.14 -16.97 0.81
C GLY A 37 -18.27 -18.14 1.31
N GLY A 38 -18.81 -18.88 2.27
CA GLY A 38 -18.15 -20.02 2.90
C GLY A 38 -16.96 -19.67 3.81
N PRO A 39 -16.24 -20.67 4.33
CA PRO A 39 -15.13 -20.45 5.28
C PRO A 39 -14.01 -19.59 4.71
N ALA A 40 -13.78 -19.64 3.39
CA ALA A 40 -12.77 -18.85 2.72
C ALA A 40 -13.06 -17.33 2.76
N ALA A 41 -14.34 -16.93 2.80
CA ALA A 41 -14.73 -15.52 2.92
C ALA A 41 -14.37 -14.95 4.29
N SER A 42 -14.65 -15.70 5.37
CA SER A 42 -14.30 -15.29 6.74
C SER A 42 -12.79 -15.20 6.95
N GLU A 43 -12.03 -16.16 6.42
CA GLU A 43 -10.56 -16.11 6.47
C GLU A 43 -9.98 -14.93 5.68
N GLU A 44 -10.55 -14.62 4.52
CA GLU A 44 -10.14 -13.45 3.73
C GLU A 44 -10.42 -12.14 4.48
N ALA A 45 -11.57 -12.02 5.14
CA ALA A 45 -11.91 -10.86 5.97
C ALA A 45 -10.95 -10.70 7.16
N ARG A 46 -10.66 -11.79 7.89
CA ARG A 46 -9.71 -11.76 9.02
C ARG A 46 -8.30 -11.40 8.57
N ARG A 47 -7.87 -11.93 7.42
CA ARG A 47 -6.57 -11.62 6.81
C ARG A 47 -6.48 -10.15 6.41
N MET A 48 -7.53 -9.59 5.80
CA MET A 48 -7.58 -8.17 5.46
C MET A 48 -7.36 -7.25 6.66
N VAL A 49 -7.93 -7.57 7.82
CA VAL A 49 -7.75 -6.78 9.04
C VAL A 49 -6.32 -6.92 9.55
N SER A 50 -5.81 -8.15 9.60
CA SER A 50 -4.44 -8.45 10.04
C SER A 50 -3.39 -7.72 9.20
N GLU A 51 -3.54 -7.72 7.87
CA GLU A 51 -2.65 -7.02 6.95
C GLU A 51 -2.67 -5.49 7.15
N LYS A 52 -3.84 -4.90 7.44
CA LYS A 52 -3.96 -3.45 7.74
C LYS A 52 -3.25 -3.11 9.05
N MET A 53 -3.49 -3.89 10.10
CA MET A 53 -2.84 -3.70 11.41
C MET A 53 -1.32 -3.84 11.29
N GLN A 54 -0.84 -4.88 10.60
CA GLN A 54 0.59 -5.08 10.39
C GLN A 54 1.23 -3.92 9.63
N SER A 55 0.59 -3.45 8.55
CA SER A 55 1.11 -2.33 7.75
C SER A 55 1.13 -1.02 8.56
N ALA A 56 0.10 -0.77 9.38
CA ALA A 56 0.06 0.38 10.29
C ALA A 56 1.20 0.31 11.32
N PHE A 57 1.45 -0.86 11.91
CA PHE A 57 2.55 -1.05 12.87
C PHE A 57 3.92 -0.88 12.21
N GLU A 58 4.11 -1.42 11.00
CA GLU A 58 5.36 -1.26 10.23
C GLU A 58 5.62 0.22 9.88
N LEU A 59 4.59 1.00 9.56
CA LEU A 59 4.75 2.43 9.32
C LEU A 59 4.98 3.23 10.59
N GLN A 60 4.24 2.94 11.66
CA GLN A 60 4.43 3.60 12.96
C GLN A 60 5.84 3.36 13.48
N SER A 61 6.32 2.12 13.44
CA SER A 61 7.70 1.80 13.82
C SER A 61 8.71 2.50 12.91
N ALA A 62 8.49 2.53 11.59
CA ALA A 62 9.36 3.26 10.67
C ALA A 62 9.37 4.77 10.94
N PHE A 63 8.27 5.34 11.41
CA PHE A 63 8.17 6.74 11.81
C PHE A 63 8.96 7.01 13.09
N VAL A 64 8.68 6.26 14.16
CA VAL A 64 9.33 6.43 15.47
C VAL A 64 10.85 6.19 15.40
N THR A 65 11.30 5.25 14.56
CA THR A 65 12.72 4.96 14.36
C THR A 65 13.41 5.90 13.35
N GLY A 66 12.70 6.89 12.80
CA GLY A 66 13.25 7.81 11.78
C GLY A 66 13.53 7.16 10.41
N ARG A 67 13.16 5.90 10.21
CA ARG A 67 13.40 5.15 8.96
C ARG A 67 12.61 5.73 7.77
N LEU A 68 11.61 6.57 7.99
CA LEU A 68 10.91 7.32 6.93
C LEU A 68 11.75 8.47 6.34
N GLY A 69 12.87 8.85 6.96
CA GLY A 69 13.78 9.89 6.48
C GLY A 69 13.47 11.28 7.04
N ALA A 70 14.37 12.22 6.76
CA ALA A 70 14.38 13.54 7.40
C ALA A 70 13.54 14.62 6.69
N THR A 71 12.92 14.31 5.53
CA THR A 71 12.12 15.28 4.77
C THR A 71 10.72 14.74 4.48
N PRO A 72 9.70 15.61 4.36
CA PRO A 72 8.35 15.19 4.01
C PRO A 72 8.29 14.38 2.71
N LEU A 73 9.03 14.79 1.69
CA LEU A 73 9.07 14.08 0.41
C LEU A 73 9.70 12.67 0.56
N ALA A 74 10.77 12.54 1.35
CA ALA A 74 11.39 11.25 1.61
C ALA A 74 10.43 10.31 2.35
N ALA A 75 9.74 10.83 3.36
CA ALA A 75 8.74 10.10 4.13
C ALA A 75 7.59 9.62 3.23
N THR A 76 6.98 10.50 2.45
CA THR A 76 5.91 10.16 1.50
C THR A 76 6.34 9.06 0.54
N ARG A 77 7.51 9.19 -0.09
CA ARG A 77 8.01 8.18 -1.03
C ARG A 77 8.28 6.84 -0.37
N LYS A 78 8.76 6.81 0.88
CA LYS A 78 8.96 5.56 1.64
C LYS A 78 7.62 4.92 2.02
N THR A 79 6.63 5.72 2.43
CA THR A 79 5.27 5.26 2.71
C THR A 79 4.61 4.66 1.47
N LEU A 80 4.69 5.33 0.31
CA LEU A 80 4.17 4.81 -0.95
C LEU A 80 4.85 3.49 -1.35
N ARG A 81 6.18 3.40 -1.23
CA ARG A 81 6.92 2.15 -1.48
C ARG A 81 6.55 1.02 -0.51
N HIS A 82 6.25 1.35 0.74
CA HIS A 82 5.78 0.39 1.73
C HIS A 82 4.44 -0.21 1.29
N TYR A 83 3.44 0.63 1.02
CA TYR A 83 2.12 0.14 0.60
C TYR A 83 2.14 -0.58 -0.74
N ARG A 84 2.92 -0.09 -1.72
CA ARG A 84 3.03 -0.76 -3.04
C ARG A 84 3.54 -2.19 -2.93
N ARG A 85 4.49 -2.47 -2.03
CA ARG A 85 4.96 -3.83 -1.77
C ARG A 85 3.85 -4.72 -1.21
N LYS A 86 3.07 -4.21 -0.26
CA LYS A 86 1.95 -4.95 0.35
C LYS A 86 0.83 -5.20 -0.65
N VAL A 87 0.44 -4.20 -1.45
CA VAL A 87 -0.59 -4.33 -2.49
C VAL A 87 -0.15 -5.32 -3.58
N LYS A 88 1.11 -5.27 -4.02
CA LYS A 88 1.65 -6.25 -4.99
C LYS A 88 1.60 -7.68 -4.46
N ALA A 89 2.02 -7.90 -3.21
CA ALA A 89 1.93 -9.22 -2.57
C ALA A 89 0.48 -9.71 -2.47
N ASN A 90 -0.45 -8.81 -2.17
CA ASN A 90 -1.87 -9.11 -2.12
C ASN A 90 -2.43 -9.49 -3.50
N ARG A 91 -2.03 -8.77 -4.55
CA ARG A 91 -2.42 -9.06 -5.93
C ARG A 91 -1.94 -10.45 -6.35
N GLN A 92 -0.67 -10.77 -6.14
CA GLN A 92 -0.06 -12.07 -6.47
C GLN A 92 -0.70 -13.27 -5.75
N ARG A 93 -1.33 -13.03 -4.59
CA ARG A 93 -2.01 -14.07 -3.83
C ARG A 93 -3.45 -14.31 -4.32
N LEU A 94 -4.09 -13.25 -4.80
CA LEU A 94 -5.50 -13.28 -5.19
C LEU A 94 -5.71 -13.66 -6.65
N GLY A 95 -4.67 -13.51 -7.49
CA GLY A 95 -4.64 -13.93 -8.89
C GLY A 95 -3.29 -14.52 -9.24
#